data_AF-A0A838KMN8-F1
#
_entry.id   AF-A0A838KMN8-F1
#
_cell.length_a   1.000
_cell.length_b   1.000
_cell.length_c   1.000
_cell.angle_alpha   90.00
_cell.angle_beta   90.00
_cell.angle_gamma   90.00
#
_symmetry.space_group_name_H-M   'P 1'
#
loop_
_entity.id
_entity.type
_entity.pdbx_description
1 polymer ?
#
loop_
_entity_poly.entity_id
_entity_poly.type
_entity_poly.pdbx_seq_one_letter_code
_entity_poly.pdbx_strand_id
1 'polypeptide(L)'
;MSGHERTAAEPAEPLLRVVRGDPTDEQLAALVAVVAARRAVADDAAAPPTPARRSGWAARDRTLRGVHRHGAGQWRAAARTR
;
A
#
# COMPACT_ATOMS: atom_id res chain seq x y z
N MET A 1 1.71 43.90 -17.57
CA MET A 1 2.31 42.92 -16.64
C MET A 1 1.73 41.56 -17.04
N SER A 2 2.23 40.90 -18.08
CA SER A 2 3.49 40.10 -18.11
C SER A 2 3.61 39.27 -16.83
N GLY A 3 3.55 37.94 -16.84
CA GLY A 3 3.31 37.00 -17.93
C GLY A 3 3.04 35.62 -17.32
N HIS A 4 2.27 34.79 -18.03
CA HIS A 4 2.25 33.35 -17.76
C HIS A 4 3.37 32.76 -18.61
N GLU A 5 4.59 32.89 -18.13
CA GLU A 5 5.77 32.24 -18.70
C GLU A 5 5.61 30.72 -18.54
N ARG A 6 4.97 30.10 -19.52
CA ARG A 6 4.86 28.65 -19.61
C ARG A 6 6.20 28.15 -20.14
N THR A 7 7.08 27.79 -19.22
CA THR A 7 8.30 27.03 -19.51
C THR A 7 7.94 25.82 -20.35
N ALA A 8 8.33 25.84 -21.62
CA ALA A 8 8.14 24.73 -22.54
C ALA A 8 9.15 23.62 -22.20
N ALA A 9 8.76 22.72 -21.30
CA ALA A 9 9.27 21.36 -21.30
C ALA A 9 8.69 20.65 -22.53
N GLU A 10 9.49 19.85 -23.24
CA GLU A 10 9.01 19.03 -24.38
C GLU A 10 7.76 18.23 -23.96
N PRO A 11 6.73 18.13 -24.82
CA PRO A 11 5.48 17.50 -24.42
C PRO A 11 5.68 16.00 -24.32
N ALA A 12 5.97 15.53 -23.10
CA ALA A 12 5.71 14.16 -22.73
C ALA A 12 4.24 13.86 -22.99
N GLU A 13 3.95 12.66 -23.52
CA GLU A 13 2.59 12.26 -23.84
C GLU A 13 1.73 12.34 -22.56
N PRO A 14 0.59 13.07 -22.59
CA PRO A 14 -0.17 13.34 -21.38
C PRO A 14 -0.78 12.05 -20.83
N LEU A 15 -0.61 11.82 -19.52
CA LEU A 15 -1.14 10.64 -18.83
C LEU A 15 -2.68 10.51 -18.92
N LEU A 16 -3.38 11.66 -19.02
CA LEU A 16 -4.84 11.75 -19.16
C LEU A 16 -5.16 12.90 -20.14
N ARG A 17 -6.13 12.68 -21.04
CA ARG A 17 -6.63 13.70 -21.97
C ARG A 17 -8.14 13.76 -21.93
N VAL A 18 -8.70 14.95 -21.71
CA VAL A 18 -10.13 15.20 -21.87
C VAL A 18 -10.43 15.28 -23.37
N VAL A 19 -11.13 14.30 -23.90
CA VAL A 19 -11.48 14.23 -25.34
C VAL A 19 -12.74 15.04 -25.64
N ARG A 20 -13.64 15.16 -24.67
CA ARG A 20 -14.93 15.85 -24.80
C ARG A 20 -15.42 16.38 -23.44
N GLY A 21 -16.09 17.52 -23.46
CA GLY A 21 -16.66 18.19 -22.28
C GLY A 21 -15.72 19.25 -21.71
N ASP A 22 -16.28 20.13 -20.88
CA ASP A 22 -15.54 21.16 -20.14
C ASP A 22 -15.78 20.92 -18.64
N PRO A 23 -14.99 20.03 -18.01
CA PRO A 23 -15.18 19.72 -16.60
C PRO A 23 -14.83 20.93 -15.75
N THR A 24 -15.58 21.16 -14.67
CA THR A 24 -15.17 22.14 -13.66
C THR A 24 -13.89 21.67 -12.96
N ASP A 25 -13.19 22.59 -12.31
CA ASP A 25 -11.95 22.29 -11.58
C ASP A 25 -12.17 21.19 -10.53
N GLU A 26 -13.31 21.20 -9.84
CA GLU A 26 -13.67 20.18 -8.85
C GLU A 26 -13.88 18.80 -9.49
N GLN A 27 -14.50 18.74 -10.66
CA GLN A 27 -14.76 17.49 -11.37
C GLN A 27 -13.45 16.89 -11.90
N LEU A 28 -12.56 17.74 -12.43
CA LEU A 28 -11.24 17.32 -12.87
C LEU A 28 -10.42 16.80 -11.67
N ALA A 29 -10.43 17.51 -10.54
CA ALA A 29 -9.75 17.08 -9.32
C ALA A 29 -10.29 15.73 -8.80
N ALA A 30 -11.61 15.54 -8.81
CA ALA A 30 -12.24 14.28 -8.41
C ALA A 30 -11.78 13.12 -9.30
N LEU A 31 -11.71 13.33 -10.63
CA LEU A 31 -11.23 12.32 -11.57
C LEU A 31 -9.77 11.93 -11.29
N VAL A 32 -8.90 12.92 -11.09
CA VAL A 32 -7.47 12.71 -10.77
C VAL A 32 -7.31 11.96 -9.46
N ALA A 33 -8.08 12.34 -8.42
CA ALA A 33 -8.04 11.68 -7.12
C ALA A 33 -8.40 10.19 -7.22
N VAL A 34 -9.42 9.83 -8.00
CA VAL A 34 -9.81 8.43 -8.22
C VAL A 34 -8.71 7.66 -8.95
N VAL A 35 -8.14 8.23 -10.01
CA VAL A 35 -7.05 7.58 -10.76
C VAL A 35 -5.82 7.37 -9.88
N ALA A 36 -5.44 8.37 -9.08
CA ALA A 36 -4.34 8.26 -8.13
C ALA A 36 -4.60 7.19 -7.06
N ALA A 37 -5.81 7.14 -6.49
CA ALA A 37 -6.19 6.13 -5.52
C ALA A 37 -6.11 4.70 -6.08
N ARG A 38 -6.55 4.49 -7.34
CA ARG A 38 -6.43 3.18 -7.98
C ARG A 38 -4.98 2.77 -8.22
N ARG A 39 -4.10 3.72 -8.57
CA ARG A 39 -2.65 3.45 -8.70
C ARG A 39 -2.04 3.07 -7.36
N ALA A 40 -2.35 3.81 -6.28
CA ALA A 40 -1.85 3.50 -4.95
C ALA A 40 -2.23 2.08 -4.49
N VAL A 41 -3.45 1.63 -4.78
CA VAL A 41 -3.87 0.25 -4.49
C VAL A 41 -3.10 -0.78 -5.33
N ALA A 42 -2.85 -0.49 -6.60
CA ALA A 42 -2.06 -1.37 -7.46
C ALA A 42 -0.60 -1.46 -7.00
N ASP A 43 -0.01 -0.34 -6.56
CA ASP A 43 1.35 -0.29 -6.04
C ASP A 43 1.47 -1.07 -4.72
N ASP A 44 0.48 -0.95 -3.83
CA ASP A 44 0.43 -1.72 -2.58
C ASP A 44 0.27 -3.24 -2.85
N ALA A 45 -0.53 -3.60 -3.86
CA ALA A 45 -0.66 -4.99 -4.29
C ALA A 45 0.61 -5.54 -4.96
N ALA A 46 1.41 -4.68 -5.60
CA ALA A 46 2.70 -5.05 -6.20
C ALA A 46 3.85 -5.11 -5.17
N ALA A 47 3.67 -4.53 -3.98
CA ALA A 47 4.66 -4.61 -2.93
C ALA A 47 4.86 -6.07 -2.48
N PRO A 48 6.12 -6.50 -2.25
CA PRO A 48 6.37 -7.83 -1.69
C PRO A 48 5.64 -7.96 -0.36
N PRO A 49 4.96 -9.10 -0.11
CA PRO A 49 4.20 -9.26 1.12
C PRO A 49 5.15 -9.08 2.31
N THR A 50 4.82 -8.13 3.19
CA THR A 50 5.50 -8.05 4.48
C THR A 50 5.31 -9.40 5.15
N PRO A 51 6.37 -10.08 5.63
CA PRO A 51 6.21 -11.37 6.27
C PRO A 51 5.24 -11.20 7.43
N ALA A 52 4.05 -11.80 7.29
CA ALA A 52 3.04 -11.75 8.34
C ALA A 52 3.69 -12.28 9.61
N ARG A 53 3.58 -11.51 10.69
CA ARG A 53 4.07 -11.95 12.00
C ARG A 53 3.29 -13.22 12.33
N ARG A 54 3.93 -14.37 12.20
CA ARG A 54 3.29 -15.66 12.46
C ARG A 54 2.89 -15.67 13.93
N SER A 55 1.64 -16.02 14.17
CA SER A 55 1.18 -16.21 15.53
C SER A 55 2.03 -17.26 16.21
N GLY A 56 2.19 -17.13 17.53
CA GLY A 56 2.87 -18.15 18.32
C GLY A 56 2.24 -19.55 18.17
N TRP A 57 0.97 -19.62 17.75
CA TRP A 57 0.27 -20.87 17.41
C TRP A 57 0.74 -21.49 16.09
N ALA A 58 1.08 -20.66 15.09
CA ALA A 58 1.60 -21.10 13.78
C ALA A 58 3.12 -21.39 13.79
N ALA A 59 3.73 -21.50 14.98
CA ALA A 59 5.14 -21.76 15.14
C ALA A 59 5.46 -23.23 14.81
N ARG A 60 6.33 -23.47 13.82
CA ARG A 60 6.65 -24.81 13.29
C ARG A 60 7.33 -25.72 14.31
N ASP A 61 8.02 -25.14 15.29
CA ASP A 61 8.59 -25.86 16.42
C ASP A 61 7.52 -26.49 17.33
N ARG A 62 6.28 -25.97 17.31
CA ARG A 62 5.14 -26.56 18.04
C ARG A 62 4.42 -27.68 17.28
N THR A 63 4.56 -27.76 15.95
CA THR A 63 3.96 -28.86 15.15
C THR A 63 4.82 -30.12 15.14
N LEU A 64 6.08 -30.00 15.56
CA LEU A 64 7.00 -31.10 15.75
C LEU A 64 7.01 -31.51 17.22
N ARG A 65 7.23 -32.81 17.50
CA ARG A 65 7.38 -33.29 18.87
C ARG A 65 8.72 -32.80 19.43
N GLY A 66 8.68 -31.72 20.21
CA GLY A 66 9.84 -31.11 20.86
C GLY A 66 9.82 -31.25 22.38
N VAL A 67 10.94 -30.93 23.02
CA VAL A 67 11.04 -30.86 24.47
C VAL A 67 10.36 -29.58 24.97
N HIS A 68 9.41 -29.71 25.90
CA HIS A 68 8.81 -28.57 26.55
C HIS A 68 9.83 -27.88 27.47
N ARG A 69 10.12 -26.60 27.20
CA ARG A 69 11.05 -25.81 28.02
C ARG A 69 10.29 -25.16 29.17
N HIS A 70 10.67 -25.47 30.40
CA HIS A 70 10.22 -24.75 31.59
C HIS A 70 11.11 -23.51 31.81
N GLY A 71 10.52 -22.39 32.26
CA GLY A 71 11.29 -21.17 32.53
C GLY A 71 10.45 -19.90 32.55
N ALA A 72 11.07 -18.79 33.00
CA ALA A 72 10.42 -17.49 33.06
C ALA A 72 9.87 -17.07 31.69
N GLY A 73 8.60 -16.66 31.66
CA GLY A 73 7.92 -16.22 30.45
C GLY A 73 7.28 -17.32 29.59
N GLN A 74 7.51 -18.61 29.87
CA GLN A 74 6.96 -19.70 29.05
C GLN A 74 5.45 -19.89 29.24
N TRP A 75 4.93 -19.64 30.44
CA TRP A 75 3.48 -19.57 30.69
C TRP A 75 2.81 -18.46 29.87
N ARG A 76 3.43 -17.29 29.77
CA ARG A 76 2.90 -16.18 28.97
C ARG A 76 3.00 -16.45 27.47
N ALA A 77 4.00 -17.20 27.03
CA ALA A 77 4.16 -17.58 25.63
C ALA A 77 3.08 -18.55 25.14
N ALA A 78 2.47 -19.34 26.03
CA ALA A 78 1.34 -20.22 25.69
C ALA A 78 0.09 -19.43 25.24
N ALA A 79 -0.13 -18.22 25.78
CA ALA A 79 -1.33 -17.42 25.53
C ALA A 79 -1.21 -16.40 24.37
N ARG A 80 -0.07 -16.31 23.67
CA ARG A 80 0.11 -15.31 22.60
C ARG A 80 -0.60 -15.72 21.31
N THR A 81 -1.66 -15.01 20.94
CA THR A 81 -2.49 -15.24 19.76
C THR A 81 -2.13 -14.42 18.52
N ARG A 82 -1.02 -13.66 18.54
CA ARG A 82 -0.67 -12.70 17.47
C ARG A 82 0.61 -13.04 16.73
#